data_AF-C0QRN5-F1
#
_entry.id   AF-C0QRN5-F1
#
_cell.length_a   1.000
_cell.length_b   1.000
_cell.length_c   1.000
_cell.angle_alpha   90.00
_cell.angle_beta   90.00
_cell.angle_gamma   90.00
#
_symmetry.space_group_name_H-M   'P 1'
#
loop_
_entity.id
_entity.type
_entity.pdbx_description
1 polymer ?
#
loop_
_entity_poly.entity_id
_entity_poly.type
_entity_poly.pdbx_seq_one_letter_code
_entity_poly.pdbx_strand_id
1 'polypeptide(L)'
;MKKLIFFLSAILLISGSSLAGMSKKDCERYVAQIEKCIKEEKKGDLNKKWRYCEGLALWNLLTEYKNNGFCFDDEECKEMILKDIQSCENERNALYRKLLQEQK
;
A
#
# COMPACT_ATOMS: atom_id res chain seq x y z
N MET A 1 20.57 43.90 -38.03
CA MET A 1 20.58 42.42 -38.10
C MET A 1 20.23 41.88 -36.73
N LYS A 2 19.07 41.22 -36.61
CA LYS A 2 18.47 40.71 -35.36
C LYS A 2 19.25 39.49 -34.86
N LYS A 3 19.76 39.52 -33.62
CA LYS A 3 20.21 38.29 -32.93
C LYS A 3 19.04 37.79 -32.07
N LEU A 4 18.43 36.69 -32.51
CA LEU A 4 17.38 35.99 -31.78
C LEU A 4 17.97 35.43 -30.47
N ILE A 5 17.30 35.76 -29.38
CA ILE A 5 17.40 35.09 -28.09
C ILE A 5 16.65 33.76 -28.25
N PHE A 6 17.34 32.64 -28.08
CA PHE A 6 16.70 31.34 -27.87
C PHE A 6 16.92 30.93 -26.42
N PHE A 7 15.91 31.20 -25.60
CA PHE A 7 15.70 30.55 -24.32
C PHE A 7 15.43 29.06 -24.59
N LEU A 8 16.44 28.21 -24.40
CA LEU A 8 16.24 26.77 -24.31
C LEU A 8 16.09 26.41 -22.84
N SER A 9 14.84 26.49 -22.39
CA SER A 9 14.36 25.93 -21.13
C SER A 9 14.49 24.41 -21.20
N ALA A 10 15.65 23.87 -20.85
CA ALA A 10 15.80 22.45 -20.56
C ALA A 10 15.30 22.20 -19.13
N ILE A 11 13.98 22.31 -18.92
CA ILE A 11 13.32 21.67 -17.79
C ILE A 11 13.27 20.18 -18.15
N LEU A 12 14.35 19.48 -17.81
CA LEU A 12 14.33 18.04 -17.73
C LEU A 12 13.45 17.69 -16.54
N LEU A 13 12.23 17.30 -16.87
CA LEU A 13 11.25 16.68 -15.99
C LEU A 13 11.94 15.56 -15.20
N ILE A 14 12.07 15.80 -13.90
CA ILE A 14 12.32 14.76 -12.90
C ILE A 14 11.02 13.95 -12.84
N SER A 15 10.85 13.00 -13.76
CA SER A 15 9.75 12.03 -13.70
C SER A 15 10.34 10.64 -13.55
N GLY A 16 10.17 10.09 -12.34
CA GLY A 16 10.47 8.69 -12.08
C GLY A 16 11.11 8.44 -10.72
N SER A 17 10.62 9.06 -9.64
CA SER A 17 10.90 8.56 -8.30
C SER A 17 10.32 7.15 -8.18
N SER A 18 11.21 6.17 -8.36
CA SER A 18 11.20 4.82 -7.81
C SER A 18 9.87 4.03 -7.82
N LEU A 19 9.84 2.99 -8.66
CA LEU A 19 9.10 1.73 -8.40
C LEU A 19 9.66 1.03 -7.14
N ALA A 20 9.76 1.73 -6.02
CA ALA A 20 10.13 1.14 -4.74
C ALA A 20 8.83 0.66 -4.10
N GLY A 21 8.70 -0.66 -3.96
CA GLY A 21 7.61 -1.26 -3.19
C GLY A 21 7.58 -0.73 -1.75
N MET A 22 6.50 -1.03 -1.04
CA MET A 22 6.30 -0.66 0.36
C MET A 22 7.55 -0.87 1.21
N SER A 23 7.93 0.12 2.03
CA SER A 23 9.06 -0.05 2.94
C SER A 23 8.76 -1.15 3.95
N LYS A 24 9.80 -1.81 4.49
CA LYS A 24 9.64 -2.84 5.51
C LYS A 24 8.79 -2.36 6.71
N LYS A 25 8.98 -1.11 7.14
CA LYS A 25 8.22 -0.52 8.26
C LYS A 25 6.75 -0.33 7.93
N ASP A 26 6.45 0.10 6.71
CA ASP A 26 5.07 0.26 6.24
C ASP A 26 4.39 -1.11 6.11
N CYS A 27 5.15 -2.13 5.70
CA CYS A 27 4.69 -3.51 5.64
C CYS A 27 4.35 -4.07 7.02
N GLU A 28 5.25 -3.89 7.99
CA GLU A 28 5.04 -4.27 9.39
C GLU A 28 3.82 -3.53 9.98
N ARG A 29 3.66 -2.24 9.67
CA ARG A 29 2.49 -1.45 10.08
C ARG A 29 1.19 -2.01 9.49
N TYR A 30 1.17 -2.29 8.19
CA TYR A 30 0.03 -2.86 7.47
C TYR A 30 -0.39 -4.21 8.07
N VAL A 31 0.57 -5.12 8.27
CA VAL A 31 0.30 -6.45 8.85
C VAL A 31 -0.15 -6.34 10.32
N ALA A 32 0.43 -5.44 11.10
CA ALA A 32 0.00 -5.21 12.49
C ALA A 32 -1.44 -4.69 12.59
N GLN A 33 -1.89 -3.85 11.66
CA GLN A 33 -3.29 -3.41 11.60
C GLN A 33 -4.24 -4.59 11.35
N ILE A 34 -3.89 -5.49 10.42
CA ILE A 34 -4.66 -6.71 10.15
C ILE A 34 -4.73 -7.59 11.41
N GLU A 35 -3.59 -7.86 12.05
CA GLU A 35 -3.53 -8.70 13.26
C GLU A 35 -4.39 -8.11 14.38
N LYS A 36 -4.30 -6.80 14.61
CA LYS A 36 -5.11 -6.11 15.63
C LYS A 36 -6.61 -6.26 15.34
N CYS A 37 -7.02 -5.98 14.10
CA CYS A 37 -8.42 -6.09 13.70
C CYS A 37 -8.95 -7.52 13.88
N ILE A 38 -8.18 -8.55 13.49
CA ILE A 38 -8.62 -9.95 13.64
C ILE A 38 -8.82 -10.34 15.10
N LYS A 39 -7.97 -9.84 16.01
CA LYS A 39 -8.08 -10.10 17.45
C LYS A 39 -9.28 -9.39 18.08
N GLU A 40 -9.67 -8.23 17.55
CA GLU A 40 -10.82 -7.46 18.03
C GLU A 40 -12.15 -7.94 17.44
N GLU A 41 -12.14 -8.50 16.22
CA GLU A 41 -13.33 -9.00 15.54
C GLU A 41 -13.87 -10.27 16.23
N LYS A 42 -15.09 -10.17 16.78
CA LYS A 42 -15.72 -11.22 17.58
C LYS A 42 -16.50 -12.23 16.74
N LYS A 43 -16.82 -11.90 15.47
CA LYS A 43 -17.70 -12.71 14.63
C LYS A 43 -16.95 -13.31 13.44
N GLY A 44 -17.39 -14.50 13.02
CA GLY A 44 -16.89 -15.19 11.84
C GLY A 44 -15.68 -16.09 12.10
N ASP A 45 -15.44 -17.01 11.16
CA ASP A 45 -14.22 -17.79 11.07
C ASP A 45 -13.02 -16.93 10.63
N LEU A 46 -11.80 -17.49 10.70
CA LEU A 46 -10.59 -16.76 10.35
C LEU A 46 -10.63 -16.17 8.94
N ASN A 47 -11.19 -16.87 7.95
CA ASN A 47 -11.25 -16.39 6.57
C ASN A 47 -12.14 -15.14 6.46
N LYS A 48 -13.29 -15.14 7.14
CA LYS A 48 -14.19 -13.98 7.17
C LYS A 48 -13.53 -12.80 7.85
N LYS A 49 -12.90 -13.01 9.02
CA LYS A 49 -12.16 -11.97 9.74
C LYS A 49 -11.03 -11.42 8.88
N TRP A 50 -10.26 -12.28 8.23
CA TRP A 50 -9.15 -11.91 7.38
C TRP A 50 -9.60 -10.98 6.25
N ARG A 51 -10.58 -11.39 5.44
CA ARG A 51 -11.07 -10.58 4.31
C ARG A 51 -11.57 -9.21 4.75
N TYR A 52 -12.30 -9.17 5.87
CA TYR A 52 -12.80 -7.92 6.42
C TYR A 52 -11.65 -7.00 6.87
N CYS A 53 -10.76 -7.51 7.70
CA CYS A 53 -9.66 -6.74 8.28
C CYS A 53 -8.63 -6.30 7.23
N GLU A 54 -8.32 -7.17 6.27
CA GLU A 54 -7.47 -6.83 5.13
C GLU A 54 -8.10 -5.74 4.26
N GLY A 55 -9.41 -5.82 4.00
CA GLY A 55 -10.14 -4.79 3.28
C GLY A 55 -10.09 -3.42 3.99
N LEU A 56 -10.23 -3.39 5.31
CA LEU A 56 -10.10 -2.16 6.09
C LEU A 56 -8.68 -1.58 6.04
N ALA A 57 -7.65 -2.41 6.21
CA ALA A 57 -6.26 -1.97 6.15
C ALA A 57 -5.90 -1.42 4.75
N LEU A 58 -6.36 -2.11 3.69
CA LEU A 58 -6.25 -1.66 2.30
C LEU A 58 -6.90 -0.28 2.08
N TRP A 59 -8.11 -0.10 2.60
CA TRP A 59 -8.84 1.16 2.47
C TRP A 59 -8.13 2.32 3.18
N ASN A 60 -7.57 2.07 4.37
CA ASN A 60 -6.79 3.05 5.10
C ASN A 60 -5.53 3.44 4.30
N LEU A 61 -4.82 2.47 3.76
CA LEU A 61 -3.63 2.72 2.94
C LEU A 61 -3.97 3.52 1.66
N LEU A 62 -5.09 3.20 1.01
CA LEU A 62 -5.62 3.97 -0.12
C LEU A 62 -5.89 5.42 0.23
N THR A 63 -6.49 5.63 1.40
CA THR A 63 -6.76 6.98 1.91
C THR A 63 -5.47 7.72 2.23
N GLU A 64 -4.47 7.07 2.84
CA GLU A 64 -3.15 7.64 3.09
C GLU A 64 -2.46 8.07 1.79
N TYR A 65 -2.50 7.23 0.75
CA TYR A 65 -1.85 7.52 -0.54
C TYR A 65 -2.49 8.71 -1.24
N LYS A 66 -3.83 8.76 -1.27
CA LYS A 66 -4.57 9.91 -1.81
C LYS A 66 -4.29 11.20 -1.05
N ASN A 67 -4.31 11.15 0.29
CA ASN A 67 -4.11 12.33 1.13
C ASN A 67 -2.68 12.90 1.04
N ASN A 68 -1.69 12.03 0.82
CA ASN A 68 -0.29 12.45 0.65
C ASN A 68 0.04 12.90 -0.79
N GLY A 69 -0.93 12.82 -1.71
CA GLY A 69 -0.73 13.20 -3.12
C GLY A 69 0.19 12.23 -3.88
N PHE A 70 0.28 10.96 -3.45
CA PHE A 70 1.09 9.95 -4.15
C PHE A 70 0.45 9.49 -5.46
N CYS A 71 -0.87 9.68 -5.60
CA CYS A 71 -1.65 9.32 -6.77
C CYS A 71 -2.84 10.27 -6.88
N PHE A 72 -3.28 10.54 -8.11
CA PHE A 72 -4.35 11.50 -8.41
C PHE A 72 -5.60 10.85 -9.02
N ASP A 73 -5.45 9.63 -9.52
CA ASP A 73 -6.53 8.81 -10.06
C ASP A 73 -6.78 7.57 -9.18
N ASP A 74 -8.05 7.20 -9.04
CA ASP A 74 -8.47 6.09 -8.16
C ASP A 74 -7.95 4.72 -8.63
N GLU A 75 -7.88 4.49 -9.95
CA GLU A 75 -7.36 3.25 -10.50
C GLU A 75 -5.83 3.20 -10.39
N GLU A 76 -5.15 4.32 -10.68
CA GLU A 76 -3.70 4.46 -10.47
C GLU A 76 -3.33 4.16 -9.00
N CYS A 77 -4.05 4.76 -8.04
CA CYS A 77 -3.83 4.51 -6.62
C CYS A 77 -3.99 3.03 -6.25
N LYS A 78 -5.03 2.37 -6.78
CA LYS A 78 -5.27 0.94 -6.51
C LYS A 78 -4.13 0.08 -7.07
N GLU A 79 -3.71 0.33 -8.31
CA GLU A 79 -2.61 -0.42 -8.93
C GLU A 79 -1.30 -0.28 -8.15
N MET A 80 -0.97 0.94 -7.70
CA MET A 80 0.22 1.18 -6.88
C MET A 80 0.15 0.40 -5.56
N ILE A 81 -0.99 0.50 -4.86
CA ILE A 81 -1.18 -0.18 -3.57
C ILE A 81 -1.15 -1.70 -3.71
N LEU A 82 -1.72 -2.24 -4.78
CA LEU A 82 -1.69 -3.68 -5.03
C LEU A 82 -0.25 -4.19 -5.25
N LYS A 83 0.57 -3.44 -6.00
CA LYS A 83 2.00 -3.75 -6.17
C LYS A 83 2.75 -3.66 -4.84
N ASP A 84 2.45 -2.65 -4.04
CA ASP A 84 3.06 -2.45 -2.74
C ASP A 84 2.69 -3.55 -1.75
N ILE A 85 1.44 -3.99 -1.72
CA ILE A 85 0.99 -5.07 -0.83
C ILE A 85 1.46 -6.46 -1.32
N GLN A 86 1.70 -6.64 -2.62
CA GLN A 86 2.40 -7.84 -3.10
C GLN A 86 3.80 -7.96 -2.49
N SER A 87 4.50 -6.84 -2.28
CA SER A 87 5.80 -6.90 -1.58
C SER A 87 5.71 -7.38 -0.12
N CYS A 88 4.52 -7.32 0.48
CA CYS A 88 4.19 -7.79 1.83
C CYS A 88 3.63 -9.23 1.91
N GLU A 89 3.65 -9.98 0.81
CA GLU A 89 3.04 -11.31 0.76
C GLU A 89 3.61 -12.26 1.82
N ASN A 90 4.92 -12.20 2.10
CA ASN A 90 5.57 -13.10 3.05
C ASN A 90 5.09 -12.85 4.49
N GLU A 91 5.06 -11.59 4.92
CA GLU A 91 4.61 -11.18 6.25
C GLU A 91 3.12 -11.46 6.44
N ARG A 92 2.29 -11.19 5.42
CA ARG A 92 0.86 -11.55 5.42
C ARG A 92 0.67 -13.06 5.56
N ASN A 93 1.40 -13.85 4.78
CA ASN A 93 1.33 -15.31 4.84
C ASN A 93 1.83 -15.86 6.18
N ALA A 94 2.87 -15.25 6.76
CA ALA A 94 3.38 -15.62 8.08
C ALA A 94 2.34 -15.36 9.17
N LEU A 95 1.70 -14.18 9.14
CA LEU A 95 0.61 -13.85 10.07
C LEU A 95 -0.56 -14.82 9.92
N TYR A 96 -1.01 -15.09 8.69
CA TYR A 96 -2.14 -15.99 8.46
C TYR A 96 -1.87 -17.40 8.99
N ARG A 97 -0.66 -17.94 8.76
CA ARG A 97 -0.25 -19.25 9.30
C ARG A 97 -0.20 -19.27 10.82
N LYS A 98 0.32 -18.21 11.45
CA LYS A 98 0.34 -18.06 12.91
C LYS A 98 -1.08 -18.13 13.47
N LEU A 99 -2.00 -17.34 12.90
CA LEU A 99 -3.40 -17.30 13.34
C LEU A 99 -4.13 -18.63 13.13
N LEU A 100 -3.81 -19.38 12.06
CA LEU A 100 -4.32 -20.74 11.86
C LEU A 100 -3.85 -21.73 12.93
N GLN A 101 -2.61 -21.57 13.44
CA GLN A 101 -2.09 -22.43 14.51
C GLN A 101 -2.76 -22.13 15.85
N GLU A 102 -3.07 -20.86 16.14
CA GLU A 102 -3.75 -20.43 17.37
C GLU A 102 -5.22 -20.91 17.47
N GLN A 103 -5.82 -21.36 16.36
CA GLN A 103 -7.18 -21.92 16.35
C GLN A 103 -7.25 -23.44 16.57
N LYS A 104 -6.11 -24.12 16.70
CA LYS A 104 -6.01 -25.57 16.95
C LYS A 104 -5.83 -25.86 18.43
#